data_AF-A0A7J5JEB1-F1
#
_entry.id   AF-A0A7J5JEB1-F1
#
_cell.length_a   1.000
_cell.length_b   1.000
_cell.length_c   1.000
_cell.angle_alpha   90.00
_cell.angle_beta   90.00
_cell.angle_gamma   90.00
#
_symmetry.space_group_name_H-M   'P 1'
#
loop_
_entity.id
_entity.type
_entity.pdbx_description
1 polymer ?
#
loop_
_entity_poly.entity_id
_entity_poly.type
_entity_poly.pdbx_seq_one_letter_code
_entity_poly.pdbx_strand_id
1 'polypeptide(L)'
;MENRKELLEQYMEDGKLPLKGELFARKSVVGGKLEEFREEKRADALTSRPNAAGRQKLIVRRSSRIYWRVAALFILLFGIGGYYYLSEEKITSEAVAVDYKLPDGSSVKLMQNSTLSYNKVSWLWGRKLNLLGSAFFDVTPGKTFTVRTEAGDVTVLGTKFLVEQEGKTITVNCEEGSVKVETPIGEQTLNAGESVRCNENEIGPVQEKEELPEVLGYEDDPLVNVVADIQHIFDVEVVGCEKYNELYYNGTILTKDLHETLRKVFGSLGINYQLSGQKVILE
;
A
#
# COMPACT_ATOMS: atom_id res chain seq x y z
N MET A 1 20.60 -57.20 -90.56
CA MET A 1 20.56 -55.98 -89.72
C MET A 1 20.92 -54.71 -90.52
N GLU A 2 20.96 -54.75 -91.86
CA GLU A 2 21.17 -53.56 -92.71
C GLU A 2 19.94 -52.65 -92.89
N ASN A 3 18.72 -53.15 -92.70
CA ASN A 3 17.48 -52.45 -93.09
C ASN A 3 17.09 -51.23 -92.19
N ARG A 4 17.78 -50.98 -91.07
CA ARG A 4 17.46 -49.83 -90.19
C ARG A 4 18.20 -48.54 -90.54
N LYS A 5 19.34 -48.63 -91.25
CA LYS A 5 20.09 -47.43 -91.65
C LYS A 5 19.50 -46.77 -92.91
N GLU A 6 19.10 -47.57 -93.89
CA GLU A 6 18.43 -47.08 -95.11
C GLU A 6 17.09 -46.38 -94.81
N LEU A 7 16.32 -46.91 -93.85
CA LEU A 7 15.06 -46.31 -93.39
C LEU A 7 15.23 -44.97 -92.65
N LEU A 8 16.41 -44.71 -92.09
CA LEU A 8 16.76 -43.45 -91.43
C LEU A 8 17.28 -42.41 -92.42
N GLU A 9 18.07 -42.81 -93.41
CA GLU A 9 18.53 -41.91 -94.49
C GLU A 9 17.35 -41.44 -95.35
N GLN A 10 16.41 -42.33 -95.70
CA GLN A 10 15.20 -41.96 -96.43
C GLN A 10 14.26 -41.04 -95.62
N TYR A 11 14.31 -41.10 -94.28
CA TYR A 11 13.52 -40.21 -93.41
C TYR A 11 14.12 -38.80 -93.30
N MET A 12 15.44 -38.67 -93.45
CA MET A 12 16.12 -37.37 -93.45
C MET A 12 15.92 -36.58 -94.75
N GLU A 13 15.65 -37.24 -95.88
CA GLU A 13 15.31 -36.57 -97.15
C GLU A 13 13.83 -36.14 -97.25
N ASP A 14 12.88 -37.02 -96.92
CA ASP A 14 11.45 -36.76 -97.19
C ASP A 14 10.65 -36.21 -95.98
N GLY A 15 11.26 -36.17 -94.78
CA GLY A 15 10.64 -35.62 -93.57
C GLY A 15 9.40 -36.37 -93.04
N LYS A 16 9.01 -37.52 -93.62
CA LYS A 16 7.88 -38.35 -93.17
C LYS A 16 8.15 -39.86 -93.35
N LEU A 17 7.69 -40.64 -92.37
CA LEU A 17 7.95 -42.07 -92.19
C LEU A 17 6.72 -42.75 -92.80
N PRO A 18 6.86 -43.69 -93.74
CA PRO A 18 5.71 -44.37 -94.30
C PRO A 18 5.18 -45.38 -93.28
N LEU A 19 4.26 -44.94 -92.41
CA LEU A 19 3.53 -45.82 -91.52
C LEU A 19 2.43 -46.54 -92.33
N LYS A 20 2.64 -47.81 -92.71
CA LYS A 20 1.60 -48.65 -93.33
C LYS A 20 0.77 -49.39 -92.26
N GLY A 21 -0.53 -49.52 -92.53
CA GLY A 21 -1.32 -50.74 -92.27
C GLY A 21 -2.07 -50.85 -90.96
N GLU A 22 -1.39 -50.91 -89.82
CA GLU A 22 -2.04 -51.38 -88.56
C GLU A 22 -1.95 -50.39 -87.38
N LEU A 23 -0.97 -49.47 -87.38
CA LEU A 23 -0.83 -48.44 -86.32
C LEU A 23 -1.92 -47.36 -86.38
N PHE A 24 -2.59 -47.19 -87.54
CA PHE A 24 -3.68 -46.21 -87.71
C PHE A 24 -5.00 -46.66 -87.08
N ALA A 25 -5.31 -47.96 -87.09
CA ALA A 25 -6.53 -48.48 -86.49
C ALA A 25 -6.56 -48.30 -84.97
N ARG A 26 -5.40 -48.36 -84.30
CA ARG A 26 -5.30 -48.12 -82.85
C ARG A 26 -5.44 -46.63 -82.49
N LYS A 27 -5.03 -45.72 -83.38
CA LYS A 27 -5.13 -44.26 -83.17
C LYS A 27 -6.56 -43.75 -83.30
N SER A 28 -7.36 -44.30 -84.21
CA SER A 28 -8.78 -43.90 -84.36
C SER A 28 -9.64 -44.35 -83.18
N VAL A 29 -9.42 -45.57 -82.67
CA VAL A 29 -10.14 -46.10 -81.49
C VAL A 29 -9.78 -45.33 -80.22
N VAL A 30 -8.51 -44.96 -80.05
CA VAL A 30 -8.08 -44.12 -78.90
C VAL A 30 -8.60 -42.68 -79.03
N GLY A 31 -8.63 -42.13 -80.25
CA GLY A 31 -9.18 -40.80 -80.52
C GLY A 31 -10.67 -40.69 -80.19
N GLY A 32 -11.48 -41.68 -80.59
CA GLY A 32 -12.92 -41.72 -80.27
C GLY A 32 -13.19 -41.77 -78.77
N LYS A 33 -12.44 -42.59 -78.03
CA LYS A 33 -12.58 -42.72 -76.57
C LYS A 33 -12.15 -41.46 -75.80
N LEU A 34 -11.21 -40.69 -76.35
CA LEU A 34 -10.77 -39.41 -75.79
C LEU A 34 -11.77 -38.28 -76.02
N GLU A 35 -12.47 -38.26 -77.15
CA GLU A 35 -13.54 -37.30 -77.41
C GLU A 35 -14.75 -37.57 -76.52
N GLU A 36 -15.13 -38.84 -76.34
CA GLU A 36 -16.23 -39.24 -75.43
C GLU A 36 -15.94 -38.85 -73.97
N PHE A 37 -14.71 -39.07 -73.50
CA PHE A 37 -14.27 -38.64 -72.16
C PHE A 37 -14.19 -37.11 -72.02
N ARG A 38 -13.90 -36.39 -73.11
CA ARG A 38 -13.88 -34.92 -73.14
C ARG A 38 -15.30 -34.35 -73.14
N GLU A 39 -16.25 -35.00 -73.78
CA GLU A 39 -17.67 -34.64 -73.73
C GLU A 39 -18.27 -34.91 -72.34
N GLU A 40 -17.96 -36.05 -71.73
CA GLU A 40 -18.38 -36.39 -70.36
C GLU A 40 -17.83 -35.38 -69.34
N LYS A 41 -16.53 -35.06 -69.41
CA LYS A 41 -15.92 -34.01 -68.57
C LYS A 41 -16.49 -32.61 -68.85
N ARG A 42 -16.92 -32.32 -70.07
CA ARG A 42 -17.59 -31.05 -70.41
C ARG A 42 -19.01 -31.00 -69.87
N ALA A 43 -19.75 -32.11 -69.93
CA ALA A 43 -21.07 -32.25 -69.33
C ALA A 43 -20.99 -32.11 -67.81
N ASP A 44 -20.03 -32.78 -67.17
CA ASP A 44 -19.75 -32.64 -65.74
C ASP A 44 -19.31 -31.21 -65.37
N ALA A 45 -18.49 -30.56 -66.19
CA ALA A 45 -18.10 -29.15 -65.96
C ALA A 45 -19.27 -28.17 -66.12
N LEU A 46 -20.30 -28.52 -66.89
CA LEU A 46 -21.51 -27.73 -67.08
C LEU A 46 -22.53 -27.97 -65.96
N THR A 47 -22.65 -29.21 -65.45
CA THR A 47 -23.55 -29.56 -64.33
C THR A 47 -22.96 -29.23 -62.96
N SER A 48 -21.63 -29.25 -62.81
CA SER A 48 -20.93 -28.93 -61.55
C SER A 48 -20.60 -27.45 -61.38
N ARG A 49 -21.03 -26.56 -62.27
CA ARG A 49 -21.03 -25.12 -61.96
C ARG A 49 -22.03 -24.90 -60.82
N PRO A 50 -21.57 -24.64 -59.58
CA PRO A 50 -22.51 -24.18 -58.58
C PRO A 50 -23.02 -22.84 -59.10
N ASN A 51 -24.34 -22.66 -59.10
CA ASN A 51 -24.99 -21.40 -59.43
C ASN A 51 -24.15 -20.23 -58.91
N ALA A 52 -23.52 -19.49 -59.81
CA ALA A 52 -22.81 -18.25 -59.50
C ALA A 52 -23.79 -17.10 -59.19
N ALA A 53 -25.00 -17.45 -58.73
CA ALA A 53 -26.00 -16.57 -58.16
C ALA A 53 -26.00 -16.84 -56.65
N GLY A 54 -25.32 -15.98 -55.90
CA GLY A 54 -25.38 -16.01 -54.43
C GLY A 54 -24.08 -16.22 -53.67
N ARG A 55 -22.91 -15.86 -54.22
CA ARG A 55 -21.80 -15.43 -53.33
C ARG A 55 -22.03 -13.98 -52.95
N GLN A 56 -23.03 -13.73 -52.10
CA GLN A 56 -22.94 -12.56 -51.23
C GLN A 56 -21.65 -12.77 -50.44
N LYS A 57 -20.61 -11.98 -50.75
CA LYS A 57 -19.53 -11.77 -49.80
C LYS A 57 -20.23 -11.23 -48.57
N LEU A 58 -20.42 -12.08 -47.55
CA LEU A 58 -20.69 -11.63 -46.21
C LEU A 58 -19.45 -10.83 -45.81
N ILE A 59 -19.44 -9.54 -46.17
CA ILE A 59 -18.61 -8.56 -45.52
C ILE A 59 -19.14 -8.61 -44.09
N VAL A 60 -18.49 -9.41 -43.25
CA VAL A 60 -18.70 -9.38 -41.81
C VAL A 60 -18.29 -7.96 -41.42
N ARG A 61 -19.26 -7.05 -41.39
CA ARG A 61 -19.14 -5.72 -40.82
C ARG A 61 -18.87 -5.95 -39.35
N ARG A 62 -17.60 -6.18 -38.99
CA ARG A 62 -17.14 -6.28 -37.60
C ARG A 62 -17.71 -5.05 -36.92
N SER A 63 -18.70 -5.28 -36.06
CA SER A 63 -19.52 -4.23 -35.50
C SER A 63 -18.62 -3.26 -34.75
N SER A 64 -18.48 -2.03 -35.27
CA SER A 64 -17.69 -0.97 -34.63
C SER A 64 -18.13 -0.71 -33.19
N ARG A 65 -19.37 -1.09 -32.84
CA ARG A 65 -19.91 -1.06 -31.48
C ARG A 65 -19.10 -1.90 -30.48
N ILE A 66 -18.46 -2.99 -30.92
CA ILE A 66 -17.60 -3.81 -30.05
C ILE A 66 -16.34 -3.02 -29.69
N TYR A 67 -15.74 -2.31 -30.64
CA TYR A 67 -14.59 -1.44 -30.37
C TYR A 67 -14.94 -0.28 -29.44
N TRP A 68 -16.12 0.36 -29.61
CA TRP A 68 -16.60 1.39 -28.69
C TRP A 68 -16.87 0.85 -27.27
N ARG A 69 -17.37 -0.40 -27.14
CA ARG A 69 -17.55 -1.07 -25.84
C ARG A 69 -16.21 -1.35 -25.15
N VAL A 70 -15.23 -1.82 -25.90
CA VAL A 70 -13.87 -2.09 -25.39
C VAL A 70 -13.20 -0.77 -24.99
N ALA A 71 -13.30 0.27 -25.82
CA ALA A 71 -12.77 1.60 -25.51
C ALA A 71 -13.41 2.21 -24.26
N ALA A 72 -14.73 2.11 -24.10
CA ALA A 72 -15.43 2.58 -22.91
C ALA A 72 -14.95 1.86 -21.63
N LEU A 73 -14.63 0.57 -21.72
CA LEU A 73 -14.11 -0.21 -20.60
C LEU A 73 -12.71 0.25 -20.18
N PHE A 74 -11.84 0.56 -21.15
CA PHE A 74 -10.54 1.15 -20.88
C PHE A 74 -10.65 2.56 -20.29
N ILE A 75 -11.51 3.42 -20.84
CA ILE A 75 -11.74 4.77 -20.28
C ILE A 75 -12.24 4.69 -18.85
N LEU A 76 -13.16 3.75 -18.55
CA LEU A 76 -13.65 3.54 -17.21
C LEU A 76 -12.54 3.03 -16.27
N LEU A 77 -11.75 2.05 -16.72
CA LEU A 77 -10.67 1.48 -15.91
C LEU A 77 -9.54 2.49 -15.65
N PHE A 78 -9.11 3.23 -16.68
CA PHE A 78 -8.13 4.31 -16.53
C PHE A 78 -8.69 5.52 -15.79
N GLY A 79 -9.99 5.81 -15.93
CA GLY A 79 -10.67 6.87 -15.18
C GLY A 79 -10.72 6.57 -13.69
N ILE A 80 -11.11 5.36 -13.31
CA ILE A 80 -11.13 4.90 -11.91
C ILE A 80 -9.70 4.81 -11.36
N GLY A 81 -8.76 4.24 -12.12
CA GLY A 81 -7.35 4.14 -11.72
C GLY A 81 -6.69 5.51 -11.55
N GLY A 82 -6.95 6.43 -12.47
CA GLY A 82 -6.46 7.81 -12.41
C GLY A 82 -7.06 8.58 -11.23
N TYR A 83 -8.36 8.43 -10.99
CA TYR A 83 -9.03 9.03 -9.82
C TYR A 83 -8.47 8.48 -8.50
N TYR A 84 -8.20 7.17 -8.42
CA TYR A 84 -7.60 6.55 -7.25
C TYR A 84 -6.19 7.10 -6.97
N TYR A 85 -5.37 7.26 -8.02
CA TYR A 85 -4.03 7.83 -7.89
C TYR A 85 -4.06 9.31 -7.46
N LEU A 86 -5.03 10.08 -7.96
CA LEU A 86 -5.19 11.50 -7.62
C LEU A 86 -5.78 11.74 -6.23
N SER A 87 -6.30 10.70 -5.57
CA SER A 87 -6.98 10.80 -4.27
C SER A 87 -6.06 10.58 -3.07
N GLU A 88 -4.75 10.55 -3.28
CA GLU A 88 -3.75 10.50 -2.22
C GLU A 88 -3.62 11.88 -1.56
N GLU A 89 -3.87 11.94 -0.25
CA GLU A 89 -3.69 13.14 0.55
C GLU A 89 -2.42 12.98 1.40
N LYS A 90 -1.57 14.01 1.37
CA LYS A 90 -0.31 14.06 2.10
C LYS A 90 -0.26 15.33 2.93
N ILE A 91 -0.01 15.16 4.22
CA ILE A 91 0.07 16.22 5.23
C ILE A 91 1.49 16.20 5.77
N THR A 92 2.19 17.30 5.65
CA THR A 92 3.58 17.45 6.11
C THR A 92 3.65 18.57 7.14
N SER A 93 4.27 18.27 8.28
CA SER A 93 4.55 19.22 9.36
C SER A 93 6.05 19.52 9.33
N GLU A 94 6.41 20.78 9.06
CA GLU A 94 7.82 21.22 9.02
C GLU A 94 8.27 21.73 10.40
N ALA A 95 7.76 22.89 10.84
CA ALA A 95 8.26 23.57 12.05
C ALA A 95 7.34 23.53 13.27
N VAL A 96 6.05 23.21 13.11
CA VAL A 96 5.05 23.28 14.20
C VAL A 96 4.13 22.07 14.12
N ALA A 97 3.79 21.49 15.28
CA ALA A 97 2.84 20.40 15.34
C ALA A 97 1.48 20.79 14.74
N VAL A 98 0.89 19.91 13.94
CA VAL A 98 -0.37 20.15 13.23
C VAL A 98 -1.44 19.23 13.79
N ASP A 99 -2.52 19.82 14.30
CA ASP A 99 -3.74 19.08 14.63
C ASP A 99 -4.58 18.90 13.36
N TYR A 100 -4.87 17.65 13.01
CA TYR A 100 -5.64 17.26 11.84
C TYR A 100 -6.76 16.30 12.21
N LYS A 101 -7.93 16.47 11.60
CA LYS A 101 -9.09 15.60 11.82
C LYS A 101 -9.29 14.70 10.60
N LEU A 102 -9.29 13.40 10.84
CA LEU A 102 -9.49 12.39 9.80
C LEU A 102 -10.97 12.28 9.41
N PRO A 103 -11.28 11.74 8.22
CA PRO A 103 -12.66 11.64 7.73
C PRO A 103 -13.59 10.76 8.59
N ASP A 104 -13.03 9.91 9.44
CA ASP A 104 -13.76 9.04 10.36
C ASP A 104 -14.06 9.69 11.72
N GLY A 105 -13.62 10.93 11.93
CA GLY A 105 -13.79 11.67 13.19
C GLY A 105 -12.61 11.54 14.15
N SER A 106 -11.64 10.66 13.86
CA SER A 106 -10.41 10.50 14.64
C SER A 106 -9.54 11.76 14.54
N SER A 107 -8.82 12.08 15.61
CA SER A 107 -7.94 13.25 15.66
C SER A 107 -6.49 12.81 15.65
N VAL A 108 -5.65 13.54 14.91
CA VAL A 108 -4.21 13.28 14.80
C VAL A 108 -3.47 14.56 15.10
N LYS A 109 -2.55 14.50 16.06
CA LYS A 109 -1.58 15.56 16.29
C LYS A 109 -0.25 15.12 15.70
N LEU A 110 0.06 15.65 14.53
CA LEU A 110 1.30 15.35 13.81
C LEU A 110 2.42 16.22 14.39
N MET A 111 3.50 15.60 14.86
CA MET A 111 4.63 16.32 15.45
C MET A 111 5.46 17.04 14.38
N GLN A 112 6.48 17.78 14.80
CA GLN A 112 7.39 18.47 13.88
C GLN A 112 8.16 17.46 13.01
N ASN A 113 8.58 17.88 11.82
CA ASN A 113 9.29 17.04 10.83
C ASN A 113 8.61 15.70 10.51
N SER A 114 7.29 15.65 10.61
CA SER A 114 6.52 14.42 10.43
C SER A 114 5.58 14.54 9.23
N THR A 115 5.32 13.41 8.58
CA THR A 115 4.50 13.33 7.38
C THR A 115 3.46 12.22 7.54
N LEU A 116 2.21 12.55 7.27
CA LEU A 116 1.11 11.61 7.24
C LEU A 116 0.51 11.56 5.83
N SER A 117 0.24 10.37 5.31
CA SER A 117 -0.40 10.19 4.01
C SER A 117 -1.47 9.11 4.03
N TYR A 118 -2.56 9.32 3.33
CA TYR A 118 -3.60 8.30 3.17
C TYR A 118 -4.40 8.53 1.89
N ASN A 119 -5.04 7.48 1.39
CA ASN A 119 -5.86 7.57 0.19
C ASN A 119 -7.34 7.71 0.57
N LYS A 120 -7.98 8.81 0.15
CA LYS A 120 -9.38 9.10 0.51
C LYS A 120 -10.36 8.05 0.02
N VAL A 121 -10.06 7.42 -1.11
CA VAL A 121 -10.91 6.41 -1.74
C VAL A 121 -10.75 5.10 -0.95
N SER A 122 -9.51 4.66 -0.69
CA SER A 122 -9.26 3.44 0.10
C SER A 122 -9.76 3.55 1.55
N TRP A 123 -9.74 4.76 2.12
CA TRP A 123 -10.21 5.06 3.48
C TRP A 123 -11.63 4.59 3.75
N LEU A 124 -12.52 4.67 2.75
CA LEU A 124 -13.92 4.25 2.86
C LEU A 124 -14.06 2.73 3.11
N TRP A 125 -13.09 1.94 2.65
CA TRP A 125 -13.08 0.47 2.85
C TRP A 125 -12.15 0.03 3.97
N GLY A 126 -11.12 0.82 4.30
CA GLY A 126 -10.22 0.55 5.42
C GLY A 126 -9.48 1.80 5.86
N ARG A 127 -9.49 2.07 7.16
CA ARG A 127 -8.83 3.22 7.79
C ARG A 127 -7.31 3.00 7.84
N LYS A 128 -6.66 3.12 6.67
CA LYS A 128 -5.21 2.88 6.51
C LYS A 128 -4.50 4.17 6.13
N LEU A 129 -3.43 4.48 6.83
CA LEU A 129 -2.54 5.61 6.55
C LEU A 129 -1.08 5.21 6.67
N ASN A 130 -0.18 5.98 6.07
CA ASN A 130 1.25 5.87 6.25
C ASN A 130 1.75 7.08 7.06
N LEU A 131 2.62 6.82 8.02
CA LEU A 131 3.27 7.82 8.87
C LEU A 131 4.79 7.74 8.67
N LEU A 132 5.41 8.92 8.54
CA LEU A 132 6.85 9.11 8.67
C LEU A 132 7.11 10.14 9.79
N GLY A 133 7.95 9.82 10.76
CA GLY A 133 8.17 10.64 11.96
C GLY A 133 7.22 10.29 13.10
N SER A 134 6.72 11.29 13.83
CA SER A 134 5.96 11.10 15.07
C SER A 134 4.57 11.71 15.01
N ALA A 135 3.58 11.00 15.55
CA ALA A 135 2.21 11.49 15.65
C ALA A 135 1.48 10.86 16.84
N PHE A 136 0.65 11.68 17.49
CA PHE A 136 -0.30 11.23 18.49
C PHE A 136 -1.67 11.04 17.84
N PHE A 137 -2.32 9.91 18.14
CA PHE A 137 -3.59 9.53 17.56
C PHE A 137 -4.64 9.35 18.66
N ASP A 138 -5.78 10.01 18.48
CA ASP A 138 -7.01 9.77 19.22
C ASP A 138 -8.04 9.15 18.26
N VAL A 139 -8.09 7.81 18.25
CA VAL A 139 -8.87 7.05 17.27
C VAL A 139 -10.26 6.76 17.80
N THR A 140 -11.27 7.14 17.01
CA THR A 140 -12.66 6.84 17.36
C THR A 140 -12.92 5.33 17.32
N PRO A 141 -13.54 4.76 18.38
CA PRO A 141 -13.90 3.35 18.44
C PRO A 141 -14.72 2.88 17.24
N GLY A 142 -14.37 1.71 16.68
CA GLY A 142 -15.10 1.11 15.58
C GLY A 142 -14.29 0.07 14.82
N LYS A 143 -14.08 0.32 13.52
CA LYS A 143 -13.40 -0.62 12.61
C LYS A 143 -11.89 -0.66 12.85
N THR A 144 -11.18 -1.58 12.22
CA THR A 144 -9.72 -1.57 12.24
C THR A 144 -9.14 -0.26 11.69
N PHE A 145 -8.20 0.32 12.41
CA PHE A 145 -7.40 1.48 12.03
C PHE A 145 -5.93 1.06 12.00
N THR A 146 -5.25 1.28 10.89
CA THR A 146 -3.87 0.83 10.68
C THR A 146 -2.98 2.01 10.29
N VAL A 147 -1.96 2.26 11.10
CA VAL A 147 -0.86 3.18 10.84
C VAL A 147 0.31 2.36 10.32
N ARG A 148 0.68 2.57 9.07
CA ARG A 148 1.86 1.96 8.46
C ARG A 148 3.06 2.84 8.67
N THR A 149 4.17 2.24 9.08
CA THR A 149 5.46 2.91 9.17
C THR A 149 6.50 2.10 8.39
N GLU A 150 7.72 2.61 8.27
CA GLU A 150 8.81 1.85 7.65
C GLU A 150 9.22 0.61 8.45
N ALA A 151 9.12 0.67 9.79
CA ALA A 151 9.55 -0.40 10.68
C ALA A 151 8.46 -1.45 10.97
N GLY A 152 7.19 -1.11 10.79
CA GLY A 152 6.06 -1.99 11.08
C GLY A 152 4.69 -1.32 10.99
N ASP A 153 3.65 -2.13 11.12
CA ASP A 153 2.25 -1.72 11.10
C ASP A 153 1.69 -1.69 12.52
N VAL A 154 1.01 -0.60 12.87
CA VAL A 154 0.33 -0.41 14.16
C VAL A 154 -1.18 -0.44 13.92
N THR A 155 -1.88 -1.36 14.57
CA THR A 155 -3.30 -1.61 14.38
C THR A 155 -4.09 -1.43 15.67
N VAL A 156 -5.20 -0.68 15.60
CA VAL A 156 -6.07 -0.36 16.73
C VAL A 156 -7.55 -0.44 16.36
N LEU A 157 -8.43 -0.47 17.36
CA LEU A 157 -9.89 -0.43 17.19
C LEU A 157 -10.53 0.86 17.72
N GLY A 158 -9.88 1.57 18.64
CA GLY A 158 -10.42 2.75 19.33
C GLY A 158 -9.55 3.05 20.53
N THR A 159 -8.44 3.73 20.28
CA THR A 159 -7.28 3.74 21.19
C THR A 159 -6.63 5.12 21.11
N LYS A 160 -6.08 5.60 22.23
CA LYS A 160 -5.19 6.76 22.26
C LYS A 160 -3.76 6.29 22.37
N PHE A 161 -2.92 6.69 21.43
CA PHE A 161 -1.56 6.20 21.36
C PHE A 161 -0.65 7.19 20.64
N LEU A 162 0.62 7.17 21.02
CA LEU A 162 1.70 7.88 20.35
C LEU A 162 2.51 6.87 19.53
N VAL A 163 2.81 7.24 18.28
CA VAL A 163 3.75 6.51 17.44
C VAL A 163 4.90 7.44 17.09
N GLU A 164 6.12 6.96 17.29
CA GLU A 164 7.34 7.64 16.91
C GLU A 164 8.16 6.71 16.02
N GLN A 165 8.39 7.14 14.78
CA GLN A 165 9.21 6.40 13.84
C GLN A 165 10.49 7.19 13.52
N GLU A 166 11.63 6.55 13.77
CA GLU A 166 12.95 7.08 13.47
C GLU A 166 13.73 6.05 12.64
N GLY A 167 13.77 6.27 11.32
CA GLY A 167 14.31 5.31 10.37
C GLY A 167 13.61 3.95 10.48
N LYS A 168 14.35 2.92 10.87
CA LYS A 168 13.83 1.55 11.02
C LYS A 168 13.51 1.16 12.47
N THR A 169 13.40 2.16 13.34
CA THR A 169 12.95 2.01 14.72
C THR A 169 11.54 2.58 14.86
N ILE A 170 10.67 1.87 15.56
CA ILE A 170 9.35 2.35 15.94
C ILE A 170 9.18 2.24 17.46
N THR A 171 8.75 3.34 18.08
CA THR A 171 8.32 3.37 19.47
C THR A 171 6.82 3.63 19.49
N VAL A 172 6.09 2.80 20.23
CA VAL A 172 4.64 2.89 20.38
C VAL A 172 4.31 2.98 21.85
N ASN A 173 3.55 4.01 22.24
CA ASN A 173 3.06 4.19 23.59
C ASN A 173 1.53 4.18 23.58
N CYS A 174 0.92 3.23 24.28
CA CYS A 174 -0.52 3.10 24.40
C CYS A 174 -1.00 3.83 25.66
N GLU A 175 -1.74 4.92 25.50
CA GLU A 175 -2.30 5.66 26.63
C GLU A 175 -3.65 5.09 27.08
N GLU A 176 -4.51 4.71 26.13
CA GLU A 176 -5.86 4.23 26.42
C GLU A 176 -6.29 3.21 25.37
N GLY A 177 -6.83 2.07 25.77
CA GLY A 177 -7.31 1.01 24.87
C GLY A 177 -6.28 -0.10 24.67
N SER A 178 -6.17 -0.61 23.44
CA SER A 178 -5.19 -1.63 23.06
C SER A 178 -4.59 -1.35 21.70
N VAL A 179 -3.29 -1.59 21.57
CA VAL A 179 -2.52 -1.41 20.34
C VAL A 179 -1.85 -2.72 19.94
N LYS A 180 -2.05 -3.16 18.71
CA LYS A 180 -1.26 -4.26 18.13
C LYS A 180 -0.15 -3.68 17.26
N VAL A 181 1.09 -4.00 17.57
CA VAL A 181 2.28 -3.64 16.78
C VAL A 181 2.77 -4.89 16.05
N GLU A 182 2.87 -4.82 14.73
CA GLU A 182 3.32 -5.90 13.87
C GLU A 182 4.57 -5.46 13.11
N THR A 183 5.66 -6.19 13.31
CA THR A 183 6.97 -5.94 12.68
C THR A 183 7.40 -7.17 11.87
N PRO A 184 8.42 -7.09 11.00
CA PRO A 184 8.92 -8.25 10.27
C PRO A 184 9.39 -9.42 11.16
N ILE A 185 9.66 -9.17 12.44
CA ILE A 185 10.25 -10.10 13.40
C ILE A 185 9.17 -10.80 14.23
N GLY A 186 8.02 -10.15 14.39
CA GLY A 186 6.91 -10.65 15.19
C GLY A 186 5.87 -9.58 15.48
N GLU A 187 4.91 -9.96 16.32
CA GLU A 187 3.83 -9.10 16.78
C GLU A 187 3.86 -8.95 18.30
N GLN A 188 3.51 -7.75 18.78
CA GLN A 188 3.34 -7.44 20.18
C GLN A 188 2.02 -6.70 20.36
N THR A 189 1.24 -7.10 21.36
CA THR A 189 0.05 -6.35 21.78
C THR A 189 0.38 -5.56 23.03
N LEU A 190 -0.05 -4.30 23.03
CA LEU A 190 0.06 -3.37 24.15
C LEU A 190 -1.32 -3.09 24.72
N ASN A 191 -1.40 -3.05 26.04
CA ASN A 191 -2.54 -2.56 26.81
C ASN A 191 -2.34 -1.09 27.16
N ALA A 192 -3.37 -0.46 27.74
CA ALA A 192 -3.27 0.92 28.23
C ALA A 192 -2.15 1.03 29.27
N GLY A 193 -1.31 2.06 29.14
CA GLY A 193 -0.13 2.29 29.96
C GLY A 193 1.11 1.55 29.47
N GLU A 194 1.03 0.67 28.47
CA GLU A 194 2.20 -0.06 27.98
C GLU A 194 2.86 0.66 26.79
N SER A 195 4.18 0.53 26.70
CA SER A 195 4.98 1.02 25.59
C SER A 195 5.98 -0.03 25.11
N VAL A 196 6.32 0.01 23.83
CA VAL A 196 7.35 -0.86 23.25
C VAL A 196 8.19 -0.10 22.25
N ARG A 197 9.47 -0.44 22.21
CA ARG A 197 10.39 -0.01 21.18
C ARG A 197 10.81 -1.21 20.35
N CYS A 198 10.55 -1.17 19.06
CA CYS A 198 10.91 -2.22 18.12
C CYS A 198 11.94 -1.69 17.12
N ASN A 199 12.98 -2.49 16.87
CA ASN A 199 14.00 -2.24 15.85
C ASN A 199 13.93 -3.37 14.80
N GLU A 200 14.78 -3.34 13.76
CA GLU A 200 14.82 -4.38 12.72
C GLU A 200 15.27 -5.77 13.20
N ASN A 201 15.88 -5.85 14.38
CA ASN A 201 16.49 -7.08 14.89
C ASN A 201 15.75 -7.66 16.10
N GLU A 202 14.99 -6.84 16.82
CA GLU A 202 14.29 -7.27 18.03
C GLU A 202 13.07 -6.38 18.33
N ILE A 203 12.10 -7.00 19.01
CA ILE A 203 11.05 -6.30 19.73
C ILE A 203 11.58 -6.14 21.16
N GLY A 204 11.80 -4.90 21.59
CA GLY A 204 12.24 -4.60 22.95
C GLY A 204 11.23 -5.05 24.00
N PRO A 205 11.62 -5.10 25.29
CA PRO A 205 10.69 -5.43 26.35
C PRO A 205 9.55 -4.41 26.39
N VAL A 206 8.34 -4.90 26.68
CA VAL A 206 7.21 -4.02 26.99
C VAL A 206 7.54 -3.29 28.29
N GLN A 207 7.50 -1.96 28.25
CA GLN A 207 7.67 -1.10 29.41
C GLN A 207 6.29 -0.60 29.82
N GLU A 208 5.90 -0.85 31.05
CA GLU A 208 4.75 -0.19 31.65
C GLU A 208 5.16 1.24 32.01
N LYS A 209 4.31 2.20 31.64
CA LYS A 209 4.39 3.57 32.12
C LYS A 209 4.26 3.49 33.63
N GLU A 210 5.34 3.84 34.34
CA GLU A 210 5.29 4.01 35.79
C GLU A 210 4.24 5.09 36.08
N GLU A 211 3.03 4.66 36.47
CA GLU A 211 2.08 5.57 37.09
C GLU A 211 2.71 6.01 38.40
N LEU A 212 3.10 7.30 38.46
CA LEU A 212 3.52 7.91 39.71
C LEU A 212 2.44 7.62 40.76
N PRO A 213 2.82 7.04 41.91
CA PRO A 213 1.85 6.76 42.96
C PRO A 213 1.18 8.07 43.36
N GLU A 214 -0.10 8.00 43.77
CA GLU A 214 -0.84 9.20 44.20
C GLU A 214 -0.13 9.97 45.31
N VAL A 215 0.66 9.25 46.11
CA VAL A 215 1.47 9.78 47.18
C VAL A 215 2.90 9.24 47.03
N LEU A 216 3.87 10.15 46.98
CA LEU A 216 5.30 9.82 47.07
C LEU A 216 5.79 10.10 48.49
N GLY A 217 6.49 9.13 49.08
CA GLY A 217 7.10 9.25 50.40
C GLY A 217 8.58 9.55 50.30
N TYR A 218 9.06 10.41 51.18
CA TYR A 218 10.45 10.83 51.31
C TYR A 218 10.90 10.61 52.74
N GLU A 219 12.07 10.02 52.92
CA GLU A 219 12.64 9.70 54.23
C GLU A 219 14.08 10.22 54.28
N ASP A 220 14.24 11.41 54.88
CA ASP A 220 15.55 12.08 54.99
C ASP A 220 16.18 12.36 53.62
N ASP A 221 15.35 12.79 52.66
CA ASP A 221 15.78 13.14 51.31
C ASP A 221 16.18 14.62 51.23
N PRO A 222 17.31 14.97 50.59
CA PRO A 222 17.70 16.35 50.36
C PRO A 222 16.57 17.12 49.67
N LEU A 223 16.22 18.31 50.18
CA LEU A 223 15.14 19.12 49.63
C LEU A 223 15.33 19.42 48.15
N VAL A 224 16.58 19.54 47.69
CA VAL A 224 16.91 19.73 46.28
C VAL A 224 16.39 18.60 45.39
N ASN A 225 16.41 17.35 45.86
CA ASN A 225 15.89 16.20 45.11
C ASN A 225 14.36 16.23 45.07
N VAL A 226 13.73 16.53 46.21
CA VAL A 226 12.27 16.65 46.31
C VAL A 226 11.76 17.78 45.41
N VAL A 227 12.48 18.90 45.37
CA VAL A 227 12.17 20.01 44.47
C VAL A 227 12.35 19.61 43.01
N ALA A 228 13.42 18.87 42.67
CA ALA A 228 13.61 18.36 41.32
C ALA A 228 12.44 17.44 40.88
N ASP A 229 11.97 16.58 41.78
CA ASP A 229 10.79 15.74 41.53
C ASP A 229 9.53 16.58 41.34
N ILE A 230 9.29 17.59 42.18
CA ILE A 230 8.14 18.50 42.02
C ILE A 230 8.19 19.23 40.66
N GLN A 231 9.37 19.71 40.27
CA GLN A 231 9.56 20.34 38.96
C GLN A 231 9.23 19.37 37.82
N HIS A 232 9.66 18.12 37.93
CA HIS A 232 9.44 17.10 36.91
C HIS A 232 7.98 16.63 36.84
N ILE A 233 7.36 16.37 37.99
CA ILE A 233 5.98 15.85 38.10
C ILE A 233 4.97 16.89 37.62
N PHE A 234 5.18 18.16 37.94
CA PHE A 234 4.22 19.23 37.66
C PHE A 234 4.60 20.16 36.50
N ASP A 235 5.76 19.92 35.85
CA ASP A 235 6.31 20.77 34.79
C ASP A 235 6.37 22.25 35.21
N VAL A 236 6.97 22.51 36.39
CA VAL A 236 7.15 23.85 36.98
C VAL A 236 8.61 24.17 37.23
N GLU A 237 8.96 25.46 37.27
CA GLU A 237 10.30 25.94 37.62
C GLU A 237 10.31 26.45 39.07
N VAL A 238 11.19 25.91 39.92
CA VAL A 238 11.36 26.38 41.30
C VAL A 238 12.65 27.19 41.41
N VAL A 239 12.52 28.46 41.78
CA VAL A 239 13.62 29.43 41.88
C VAL A 239 13.89 29.75 43.35
N GLY A 240 15.16 29.78 43.77
CA GLY A 240 15.54 30.09 45.15
C GLY A 240 15.82 28.85 46.02
N CYS A 241 15.73 27.64 45.46
CA CYS A 241 15.98 26.39 46.18
C CYS A 241 17.43 26.27 46.67
N GLU A 242 18.37 26.94 45.99
CA GLU A 242 19.79 26.93 46.34
C GLU A 242 20.09 27.47 47.75
N LYS A 243 19.19 28.30 48.30
CA LYS A 243 19.28 28.80 49.69
C LYS A 243 19.06 27.71 50.73
N TYR A 244 18.46 26.59 50.33
CA TYR A 244 17.94 25.54 51.20
C TYR A 244 18.61 24.18 50.96
N ASN A 245 19.80 24.16 50.35
CA ASN A 245 20.53 22.94 49.97
C ASN A 245 20.89 22.02 51.14
N GLU A 246 20.92 22.54 52.38
CA GLU A 246 21.21 21.76 53.59
C GLU A 246 19.94 21.17 54.24
N LEU A 247 18.75 21.49 53.73
CA LEU A 247 17.50 20.99 54.27
C LEU A 247 17.16 19.60 53.71
N TYR A 248 16.53 18.81 54.57
CA TYR A 248 16.02 17.49 54.27
C TYR A 248 14.52 17.46 54.50
N TYR A 249 13.82 16.70 53.67
CA TYR A 249 12.38 16.51 53.78
C TYR A 249 12.09 15.09 54.24
N ASN A 250 11.20 14.98 55.23
CA ASN A 250 10.64 13.72 55.66
C ASN A 250 9.11 13.87 55.68
N GLY A 251 8.43 13.11 54.84
CA GLY A 251 7.00 13.24 54.68
C GLY A 251 6.54 12.73 53.33
N THR A 252 5.34 13.15 52.96
CA THR A 252 4.71 12.70 51.72
C THR A 252 4.27 13.88 50.87
N ILE A 253 4.34 13.72 49.55
CA ILE A 253 3.80 14.67 48.57
C ILE A 253 2.67 14.02 47.79
N LEU A 254 1.73 14.82 47.30
CA LEU A 254 0.62 14.38 46.46
C LEU A 254 0.99 14.63 45.00
N THR A 255 1.09 13.59 44.17
CA THR A 255 1.53 13.73 42.77
C THR A 255 0.47 14.33 41.85
N LYS A 256 -0.78 14.46 42.33
CA LYS A 256 -1.92 14.99 41.57
C LYS A 256 -2.26 16.46 41.87
N ASP A 257 -1.74 17.04 42.94
CA ASP A 257 -2.07 18.40 43.39
C ASP A 257 -0.81 19.20 43.75
N LEU A 258 -0.47 20.14 42.88
CA LEU A 258 0.68 21.02 43.06
C LEU A 258 0.52 21.91 44.31
N HIS A 259 -0.65 22.51 44.53
CA HIS A 259 -0.85 23.46 45.62
C HIS A 259 -0.72 22.79 46.99
N GLU A 260 -1.32 21.61 47.14
CA GLU A 260 -1.19 20.81 48.36
C GLU A 260 0.24 20.32 48.57
N THR A 261 0.93 19.91 47.50
CA THR A 261 2.34 19.48 47.58
C THR A 261 3.26 20.62 47.99
N LEU A 262 3.17 21.79 47.36
CA LEU A 262 3.96 22.97 47.74
C LEU A 262 3.68 23.37 49.19
N ARG A 263 2.40 23.36 49.61
CA ARG A 263 2.00 23.69 50.98
C ARG A 263 2.56 22.69 52.00
N LYS A 264 2.54 21.39 51.72
CA LYS A 264 3.07 20.36 52.62
C LYS A 264 4.59 20.44 52.71
N VAL A 265 5.28 20.53 51.58
CA VAL A 265 6.74 20.51 51.52
C VAL A 265 7.31 21.80 52.11
N PHE A 266 6.97 22.95 51.53
CA PHE A 266 7.52 24.22 51.96
C PHE A 266 6.92 24.70 53.28
N GLY A 267 5.62 24.46 53.51
CA GLY A 267 4.97 24.84 54.77
C GLY A 267 5.45 24.05 55.98
N SER A 268 5.80 22.76 55.83
CA SER A 268 6.38 21.99 56.95
C SER A 268 7.81 22.40 57.28
N LEU A 269 8.56 22.89 56.29
CA LEU A 269 9.91 23.43 56.43
C LEU A 269 9.94 24.93 56.79
N GLY A 270 8.79 25.59 56.88
CA GLY A 270 8.69 27.02 57.19
C GLY A 270 9.17 27.95 56.08
N ILE A 271 9.23 27.46 54.84
CA ILE A 271 9.67 28.20 53.66
C ILE A 271 8.47 28.93 53.05
N ASN A 272 8.58 30.25 52.93
CA ASN A 272 7.58 31.04 52.21
C ASN A 272 7.81 30.91 50.71
N TYR A 273 6.71 30.82 49.96
CA TYR A 273 6.77 30.70 48.52
C TYR A 273 5.66 31.51 47.85
N GLN A 274 5.94 31.97 46.63
CA GLN A 274 4.97 32.60 45.75
C GLN A 274 4.85 31.80 44.46
N LEU A 275 3.61 31.50 44.06
CA LEU A 275 3.33 30.86 42.77
C LEU A 275 2.93 31.95 41.76
N SER A 276 3.68 32.06 40.67
CA SER A 276 3.42 32.97 39.56
C SER A 276 3.38 32.19 38.24
N GLY A 277 2.20 31.68 37.88
CA GLY A 277 2.02 30.85 36.70
C GLY A 277 2.74 29.51 36.85
N GLN A 278 3.71 29.26 35.98
CA GLN A 278 4.50 28.01 35.96
C GLN A 278 5.82 28.12 36.75
N LYS A 279 5.98 29.19 37.54
CA LYS A 279 7.15 29.43 38.39
C LYS A 279 6.76 29.49 39.87
N VAL A 280 7.52 28.79 40.71
CA VAL A 280 7.48 28.86 42.17
C VAL A 280 8.72 29.61 42.64
N ILE A 281 8.54 30.70 43.36
CA ILE A 281 9.63 31.52 43.89
C ILE A 281 9.70 31.28 45.39
N LEU A 282 10.84 30.79 45.89
CA LEU A 282 11.11 30.60 47.30
C LEU A 282 11.76 31.86 47.88
N GLU A 283 11.16 32.41 48.93
CA GLU A 283 11.63 33.64 49.59
C GLU A 283 12.82 33.37 50.52
#